data_AF-A0A960A3U3-F1
#
_entry.id   AF-A0A960A3U3-F1
#
_cell.length_a   1.000
_cell.length_b   1.000
_cell.length_c   1.000
_cell.angle_alpha   90.00
_cell.angle_beta   90.00
_cell.angle_gamma   90.00
#
_symmetry.space_group_name_H-M   'P 1'
#
loop_
_entity.id
_entity.type
_entity.pdbx_description
1 polymer ?
#
loop_
_entity_poly.entity_id
_entity_poly.type
_entity_poly.pdbx_seq_one_letter_code
_entity_poly.pdbx_strand_id
1 'polypeptide(L)'
;MPESVIIYPKQDKLLDTSIKQKAYSFLEKLAQDDSAPGLHIEPVHNAADSRARTGRVDQQYRALLFKLTTPTSTAYVVHGIYNHDDAYTVAAKVTLTINPINGLPEYNEVASEPTVPWAEPVAVEPLPAAPAPLIAFSAADLTVSLGIPPATADQAIALTSKDAMQAFAQTLPEWQGLALLLLADGESITQIQQELEIMNRPMSPEEAVTRFVEPAPVSDQELLDSFDHPSAQMGFAKLAGADELRRVITGGDFSAWRVFLHPQQRTWVRGDWNGPYRISGGAGTGKTVVVLHRARRLAVEDPGAPIVVTTFTTNLAAELSRSLERLDPDLGFADALGAPGLHVKGIDALARAVVQSAGADVSEAVAAVLG
;
A
#
# COMPACT_ATOMS: atom_id res chain seq x y z
N MET A 1 -12.27 -9.54 -29.21
CA MET A 1 -12.20 -10.24 -27.91
C MET A 1 -12.44 -9.18 -26.84
N PRO A 2 -13.12 -9.47 -25.73
CA PRO A 2 -13.20 -8.51 -24.62
C PRO A 2 -11.78 -8.25 -24.09
N GLU A 3 -11.48 -7.00 -23.73
CA GLU A 3 -10.21 -6.64 -23.08
C GLU A 3 -10.07 -7.40 -21.76
N SER A 4 -8.83 -7.77 -21.44
CA SER A 4 -8.52 -8.44 -20.17
C SER A 4 -8.30 -7.41 -19.07
N VAL A 5 -8.85 -7.68 -17.89
CA VAL A 5 -8.58 -6.86 -16.69
C VAL A 5 -7.23 -7.27 -16.11
N ILE A 6 -6.37 -6.30 -15.83
CA ILE A 6 -5.06 -6.56 -15.22
C ILE A 6 -5.13 -6.17 -13.75
N ILE A 7 -4.83 -7.11 -12.85
CA ILE A 7 -4.69 -6.83 -11.42
C ILE A 7 -3.21 -6.91 -11.09
N TYR A 8 -2.62 -5.77 -10.74
CA TYR A 8 -1.19 -5.62 -10.55
C TYR A 8 -0.85 -5.45 -9.05
N PRO A 9 0.11 -6.21 -8.50
CA PRO A 9 0.56 -6.07 -7.14
C PRO A 9 1.47 -4.85 -7.08
N LYS A 10 1.20 -3.98 -6.13
CA LYS A 10 1.85 -2.66 -6.08
C LYS A 10 3.21 -2.70 -5.36
N GLN A 11 3.71 -3.89 -5.04
CA GLN A 11 5.04 -4.11 -4.46
C GLN A 11 6.13 -3.87 -5.52
N ASP A 12 6.67 -2.65 -5.53
CA ASP A 12 7.65 -2.08 -6.47
C ASP A 12 9.06 -2.71 -6.40
N LYS A 13 9.24 -3.84 -5.70
CA LYS A 13 10.56 -4.48 -5.49
C LYS A 13 11.06 -5.29 -6.69
N LEU A 14 10.24 -5.52 -7.71
CA LEU A 14 10.51 -6.54 -8.74
C LEU A 14 11.12 -6.01 -10.03
N LEU A 15 11.21 -4.69 -10.24
CA LEU A 15 11.58 -4.15 -11.56
C LEU A 15 12.60 -3.02 -11.44
N ASP A 16 13.86 -3.31 -11.80
CA ASP A 16 14.82 -2.29 -12.21
C ASP A 16 14.24 -1.49 -13.40
N THR A 17 14.65 -0.23 -13.54
CA THR A 17 14.21 0.70 -14.59
C THR A 17 14.34 0.08 -15.98
N SER A 18 15.33 -0.78 -16.18
CA SER A 18 15.59 -1.51 -17.43
C SER A 18 14.49 -2.54 -17.79
N ILE A 19 13.80 -3.11 -16.81
CA ILE A 19 12.75 -4.12 -17.00
C ILE A 19 11.36 -3.46 -17.05
N LYS A 20 11.15 -2.32 -16.38
CA LYS A 20 9.86 -1.61 -16.32
C LYS A 20 9.23 -1.35 -17.69
N GLN A 21 10.03 -0.95 -18.69
CA GLN A 21 9.52 -0.72 -20.05
C GLN A 21 9.05 -2.01 -20.74
N LYS A 22 9.81 -3.11 -20.58
CA LYS A 22 9.46 -4.41 -21.16
C LYS A 22 8.21 -4.99 -20.49
N ALA A 23 8.13 -4.88 -19.16
CA ALA A 23 6.98 -5.24 -18.36
C ALA A 23 5.72 -4.49 -18.83
N TYR A 24 5.83 -3.17 -19.03
CA TYR A 24 4.75 -2.35 -19.55
C TYR A 24 4.26 -2.83 -20.92
N SER A 25 5.17 -3.00 -21.89
CA SER A 25 4.80 -3.46 -23.24
C SER A 25 4.16 -4.85 -23.24
N PHE A 26 4.58 -5.73 -22.31
CA PHE A 26 3.94 -7.03 -22.11
C PHE A 26 2.51 -6.87 -21.58
N LEU A 27 2.31 -6.10 -20.50
CA LEU A 27 1.01 -5.93 -19.86
C LEU A 27 0.01 -5.18 -20.76
N GLU A 28 0.48 -4.21 -21.56
CA GLU A 28 -0.36 -3.47 -22.51
C GLU A 28 -0.91 -4.41 -23.59
N LYS A 29 -0.06 -5.28 -24.13
CA LYS A 29 -0.49 -6.31 -25.08
C LYS A 29 -1.46 -7.31 -24.44
N LEU A 30 -1.15 -7.78 -23.23
CA LEU A 30 -1.99 -8.72 -22.49
C LEU A 30 -3.38 -8.14 -22.19
N ALA A 31 -3.46 -6.86 -21.82
CA ALA A 31 -4.73 -6.18 -21.56
C ALA A 31 -5.60 -6.09 -22.84
N GLN A 32 -4.97 -5.84 -23.99
CA GLN A 32 -5.67 -5.75 -25.28
C GLN A 32 -6.11 -7.11 -25.82
N ASP A 33 -5.19 -8.08 -25.84
CA ASP A 33 -5.42 -9.42 -26.39
C ASP A 33 -4.44 -10.43 -25.77
N ASP A 34 -4.96 -11.34 -24.94
CA ASP A 34 -4.16 -12.37 -24.29
C ASP A 34 -3.63 -13.45 -25.25
N SER A 35 -4.12 -13.47 -26.49
CA SER A 35 -3.66 -14.34 -27.58
C SER A 35 -2.61 -13.68 -28.48
N ALA A 36 -2.23 -12.42 -28.20
CA ALA A 36 -1.32 -11.67 -29.05
C ALA A 36 0.02 -12.41 -29.26
N PRO A 37 0.53 -12.47 -30.52
CA PRO A 37 1.77 -13.18 -30.82
C PRO A 37 2.95 -12.72 -29.96
N GLY A 38 3.67 -13.69 -29.42
CA GLY A 38 4.85 -13.46 -28.59
C GLY A 38 4.58 -13.28 -27.10
N LEU A 39 3.31 -13.21 -26.65
CA LEU A 39 2.99 -13.24 -25.21
C LEU A 39 3.21 -14.61 -24.58
N HIS A 40 2.99 -15.70 -25.32
CA HIS A 40 3.16 -17.08 -24.84
C HIS A 40 2.54 -17.32 -23.44
N ILE A 41 1.26 -16.98 -23.26
CA ILE A 41 0.54 -17.20 -22.00
C ILE A 41 0.24 -18.70 -21.86
N GLU A 42 1.07 -19.40 -21.09
CA GLU A 42 1.08 -20.86 -21.02
C GLU A 42 0.76 -21.36 -19.60
N PRO A 43 -0.02 -22.46 -19.46
CA PRO A 43 -0.20 -23.12 -18.18
C PRO A 43 1.12 -23.63 -17.62
N VAL A 44 1.29 -23.50 -16.31
CA VAL A 44 2.46 -24.03 -15.61
C VAL A 44 2.19 -25.45 -15.17
N HIS A 45 3.04 -26.39 -15.58
CA HIS A 45 3.01 -27.76 -15.07
C HIS A 45 3.52 -27.78 -13.62
N ASN A 46 2.88 -28.57 -12.75
CA ASN A 46 3.20 -28.68 -11.32
C ASN A 46 3.12 -27.37 -10.53
N ALA A 47 2.30 -26.41 -10.96
CA ALA A 47 2.01 -25.23 -10.15
C ALA A 47 1.21 -25.59 -8.90
N ALA A 48 1.43 -24.84 -7.82
CA ALA A 48 0.62 -24.93 -6.61
C ALA A 48 -0.83 -24.47 -6.87
N ASP A 49 -1.03 -23.57 -7.83
CA ASP A 49 -2.34 -23.09 -8.27
C ASP A 49 -2.58 -23.43 -9.75
N SER A 50 -3.71 -24.06 -10.04
CA SER A 50 -4.08 -24.46 -11.41
C SER A 50 -4.30 -23.27 -12.36
N ARG A 51 -4.54 -22.08 -11.81
CA ARG A 51 -4.71 -20.83 -12.56
C ARG A 51 -3.38 -20.17 -12.93
N ALA A 52 -2.26 -20.67 -12.42
CA ALA A 52 -0.95 -20.13 -12.72
C ALA A 52 -0.63 -20.22 -14.22
N ARG A 53 -0.22 -19.10 -14.79
CA ARG A 53 0.24 -18.94 -16.17
C ARG A 53 1.59 -18.25 -16.15
N THR A 54 2.45 -18.58 -17.11
CA THR A 54 3.61 -17.75 -17.42
C THR A 54 3.42 -17.06 -18.75
N GLY A 55 3.79 -15.78 -18.82
CA GLY A 55 3.83 -15.02 -20.07
C GLY A 55 5.24 -14.53 -20.35
N ARG A 56 5.64 -14.52 -21.62
CA ARG A 56 6.94 -14.07 -22.07
C ARG A 56 7.01 -12.54 -22.12
N VAL A 57 7.87 -11.97 -21.28
CA VAL A 57 8.16 -10.52 -21.30
C VAL A 57 9.25 -10.23 -22.34
N ASP A 58 10.32 -11.02 -22.36
CA ASP A 58 11.35 -11.02 -23.41
C ASP A 58 12.04 -12.40 -23.53
N GLN A 59 13.30 -12.46 -23.97
CA GLN A 59 14.06 -13.72 -24.06
C GLN A 59 14.49 -14.27 -22.69
N GLN A 60 14.66 -13.41 -21.69
CA GLN A 60 15.19 -13.75 -20.37
C GLN A 60 14.09 -13.83 -19.31
N TYR A 61 13.11 -12.92 -19.39
CA TYR A 61 12.12 -12.69 -18.35
C TYR A 61 10.74 -13.25 -18.71
N ARG A 62 10.07 -13.84 -17.72
CA ARG A 62 8.67 -14.25 -17.78
C ARG A 62 7.88 -13.61 -16.64
N ALA A 63 6.64 -13.23 -16.93
CA ALA A 63 5.66 -12.84 -15.93
C ALA A 63 4.97 -14.10 -15.40
N LEU A 64 4.85 -14.21 -14.07
CA LEU A 64 3.96 -15.17 -13.42
C LEU A 64 2.61 -14.49 -13.16
N LEU A 65 1.53 -15.11 -13.61
CA LEU A 65 0.17 -14.59 -13.58
C LEU A 65 -0.80 -15.65 -13.05
N PHE A 66 -1.94 -15.24 -12.51
CA PHE A 66 -3.09 -16.11 -12.25
C PHE A 66 -4.24 -15.70 -13.18
N LYS A 67 -4.70 -16.62 -14.03
CA LYS A 67 -5.82 -16.40 -14.95
C LYS A 67 -7.14 -16.70 -14.25
N LEU A 68 -7.96 -15.67 -14.05
CA LEU A 68 -9.32 -15.78 -13.54
C LEU A 68 -10.30 -15.69 -14.70
N THR A 69 -11.18 -16.67 -14.84
CA THR A 69 -12.16 -16.73 -15.92
C THR A 69 -13.58 -16.68 -15.34
N THR A 70 -14.30 -15.60 -15.63
CA THR A 70 -15.72 -15.46 -15.30
C THR A 70 -16.57 -15.66 -16.56
N PRO A 71 -17.90 -15.78 -16.45
CA PRO A 71 -18.78 -15.86 -17.63
C PRO A 71 -18.71 -14.64 -18.55
N THR A 72 -18.27 -13.49 -18.04
CA THR A 72 -18.31 -12.20 -18.75
C THR A 72 -16.94 -11.59 -19.01
N SER A 73 -15.89 -12.04 -18.33
CA SER A 73 -14.56 -11.44 -18.41
C SER A 73 -13.43 -12.43 -18.11
N THR A 74 -12.23 -12.11 -18.60
CA THR A 74 -10.98 -12.72 -18.16
C THR A 74 -10.15 -11.67 -17.43
N ALA A 75 -9.62 -12.02 -16.27
CA ALA A 75 -8.70 -11.19 -15.53
C ALA A 75 -7.37 -11.93 -15.32
N TYR A 76 -6.28 -11.16 -15.33
CA TYR A 76 -4.95 -11.66 -15.00
C TYR A 76 -4.43 -10.95 -13.77
N VAL A 77 -4.21 -11.71 -12.70
CA VAL A 77 -3.57 -11.20 -11.49
C VAL A 77 -2.08 -11.45 -11.59
N VAL A 78 -1.30 -10.39 -11.74
CA VAL A 78 0.16 -10.47 -11.90
C VAL A 78 0.77 -10.82 -10.56
N HIS A 79 1.61 -11.85 -10.46
CA HIS A 79 2.41 -12.07 -9.24
C HIS A 79 3.71 -11.28 -9.29
N GLY A 80 4.39 -11.34 -10.44
CA GLY A 80 5.68 -10.71 -10.63
C GLY A 80 6.34 -11.07 -11.95
N ILE A 81 7.50 -10.48 -12.19
CA ILE A 81 8.35 -10.77 -13.35
C ILE A 81 9.66 -11.34 -12.84
N TYR A 82 10.06 -12.46 -13.42
CA TYR A 82 11.17 -13.29 -12.98
C TYR A 82 12.02 -13.69 -14.17
N ASN A 83 13.24 -14.19 -13.94
CA ASN A 83 13.91 -14.95 -14.98
C ASN A 83 13.07 -16.19 -15.33
N HIS A 84 13.31 -16.73 -16.53
CA HIS A 84 12.59 -17.87 -17.08
C HIS A 84 12.32 -18.98 -16.04
N ASP A 85 13.37 -19.54 -15.44
CA ASP A 85 13.26 -20.71 -14.54
C ASP A 85 12.74 -20.35 -13.15
N ASP A 86 13.05 -19.14 -12.69
CA ASP A 86 12.58 -18.60 -11.41
C ASP A 86 11.05 -18.49 -11.40
N ALA A 87 10.44 -18.08 -12.52
CA ALA A 87 8.98 -17.99 -12.64
C ALA A 87 8.29 -19.33 -12.34
N TYR A 88 8.85 -20.44 -12.85
CA TYR A 88 8.32 -21.78 -12.61
C TYR A 88 8.57 -22.25 -11.17
N THR A 89 9.74 -21.93 -10.61
CA THR A 89 10.09 -22.25 -9.22
C THR A 89 9.13 -21.57 -8.24
N VAL A 90 8.78 -20.30 -8.49
CA VAL A 90 7.81 -19.54 -7.68
C VAL A 90 6.39 -20.10 -7.89
N ALA A 91 6.00 -20.39 -9.13
CA ALA A 91 4.67 -20.95 -9.44
C ALA A 91 4.39 -22.29 -8.75
N ALA A 92 5.42 -23.09 -8.48
CA ALA A 92 5.30 -24.36 -7.76
C ALA A 92 4.98 -24.19 -6.26
N LYS A 93 5.07 -22.98 -5.72
CA LYS A 93 4.92 -22.69 -4.28
C LYS A 93 3.85 -21.66 -3.99
N VAL A 94 3.51 -20.78 -4.92
CA VAL A 94 2.57 -19.68 -4.67
C VAL A 94 1.17 -20.02 -5.13
N THR A 95 0.20 -19.75 -4.27
CA THR A 95 -1.24 -19.74 -4.57
C THR A 95 -1.81 -18.34 -4.43
N LEU A 96 -2.90 -18.06 -5.15
CA LEU A 96 -3.67 -16.83 -4.98
C LEU A 96 -5.02 -17.17 -4.35
N THR A 97 -5.25 -16.78 -3.11
CA THR A 97 -6.48 -17.11 -2.38
C THR A 97 -7.10 -15.86 -1.76
N ILE A 98 -8.20 -16.02 -1.04
CA ILE A 98 -8.68 -15.01 -0.11
C ILE A 98 -8.33 -15.42 1.31
N ASN A 99 -8.12 -14.43 2.16
CA ASN A 99 -8.03 -14.61 3.59
C ASN A 99 -9.39 -15.14 4.10
N PRO A 100 -9.41 -16.26 4.82
CA PRO A 100 -10.66 -16.95 5.14
C PRO A 100 -11.46 -16.30 6.30
N ILE A 101 -10.89 -15.26 6.92
CA ILE A 101 -11.51 -14.50 8.01
C ILE A 101 -12.12 -13.19 7.51
N ASN A 102 -11.37 -12.45 6.69
CA ASN A 102 -11.76 -11.11 6.24
C ASN A 102 -12.02 -10.99 4.72
N GLY A 103 -11.75 -12.03 3.94
CA GLY A 103 -12.02 -12.08 2.50
C GLY A 103 -11.04 -11.29 1.62
N LEU A 104 -9.96 -10.72 2.16
CA LEU A 104 -8.97 -9.98 1.37
C LEU A 104 -8.14 -10.92 0.49
N PRO A 105 -7.82 -10.56 -0.77
CA PRO A 105 -7.00 -11.39 -1.65
C PRO A 105 -5.53 -11.40 -1.19
N GLU A 106 -4.90 -12.57 -1.26
CA GLU A 106 -3.54 -12.80 -0.77
C GLU A 106 -2.79 -13.80 -1.65
N TYR A 107 -1.49 -13.56 -1.81
CA TYR A 107 -0.56 -14.60 -2.25
C TYR A 107 -0.10 -15.39 -1.03
N ASN A 108 -0.23 -16.70 -1.09
CA ASN A 108 0.22 -17.60 -0.04
C ASN A 108 1.28 -18.53 -0.58
N GLU A 109 2.35 -18.73 0.20
CA GLU A 109 3.32 -19.78 -0.08
C GLU A 109 2.84 -21.08 0.58
N VAL A 110 2.68 -22.12 -0.23
CA VAL A 110 2.47 -23.48 0.28
C VAL A 110 3.74 -23.85 1.04
N ALA A 111 3.58 -24.05 2.35
CA ALA A 111 4.68 -24.41 3.22
C ALA A 111 5.43 -25.62 2.63
N SER A 112 6.71 -25.44 2.31
CA SER A 112 7.61 -26.58 2.24
C SER A 112 7.83 -27.03 3.67
N GLU A 113 7.81 -28.33 3.94
CA GLU A 113 8.13 -28.86 5.28
C GLU A 113 9.39 -28.14 5.80
N PRO A 114 9.31 -27.45 6.95
CA PRO A 114 10.49 -26.82 7.50
C PRO A 114 11.45 -27.95 7.89
N THR A 115 12.57 -28.04 7.18
CA THR A 115 13.74 -28.78 7.66
C THR A 115 14.34 -27.94 8.77
N VAL A 116 13.79 -28.05 9.98
CA VAL A 116 14.41 -27.49 11.17
C VAL A 116 15.59 -28.41 11.50
N PRO A 117 16.85 -27.96 11.41
CA PRO A 117 17.94 -28.71 12.00
C PRO A 117 17.69 -28.73 13.51
N TRP A 118 17.53 -29.92 14.08
CA TRP A 118 17.41 -30.09 15.52
C TRP A 118 18.66 -29.51 16.19
N ALA A 119 18.55 -28.31 16.75
CA ALA A 119 19.58 -27.75 17.61
C ALA A 119 19.35 -28.27 19.04
N GLU A 120 20.39 -28.83 19.64
CA GLU A 120 20.35 -29.31 21.02
C GLU A 120 19.95 -28.16 21.98
N PRO A 121 19.12 -28.44 23.01
CA PRO A 121 18.70 -27.42 23.95
C PRO A 121 19.91 -26.95 24.77
N VAL A 122 20.34 -25.71 24.53
CA VAL A 122 21.31 -25.03 25.39
C VAL A 122 20.56 -24.49 26.61
N ALA A 123 21.07 -24.78 27.80
CA ALA A 123 20.51 -24.28 29.06
C ALA A 123 20.41 -22.76 29.06
N VAL A 124 19.21 -22.23 29.30
CA VAL A 124 18.92 -20.79 29.33
C VAL A 124 19.08 -20.30 30.77
N GLU A 125 20.05 -19.42 31.01
CA GLU A 125 20.13 -18.65 32.26
C GLU A 125 18.96 -17.65 32.36
N PRO A 126 18.48 -17.29 33.56
CA PRO A 126 17.36 -16.37 33.71
C PRO A 126 17.78 -14.97 33.24
N LEU A 127 17.18 -14.52 32.13
CA LEU A 127 17.36 -13.16 31.61
C LEU A 127 16.65 -12.14 32.51
N PRO A 128 17.14 -10.88 32.56
CA PRO A 128 16.45 -9.78 33.23
C PRO A 128 15.04 -9.60 32.64
N ALA A 129 14.14 -9.00 33.43
CA ALA A 129 12.71 -8.82 33.09
C ALA A 129 12.51 -8.50 31.60
N ALA A 130 11.87 -9.43 30.89
CA ALA A 130 11.68 -9.33 29.46
C ALA A 130 10.94 -8.02 29.13
N PRO A 131 11.39 -7.27 28.11
CA PRO A 131 10.69 -6.07 27.68
C PRO A 131 9.23 -6.42 27.35
N ALA A 132 8.32 -5.49 27.67
CA ALA A 132 6.90 -5.70 27.43
C ALA A 132 6.63 -5.90 25.91
N PRO A 133 5.68 -6.79 25.54
CA PRO A 133 5.27 -6.95 24.15
C PRO A 133 4.70 -5.64 23.61
N LEU A 134 4.93 -5.35 22.32
CA LEU A 134 4.38 -4.16 21.68
C LEU A 134 2.87 -4.24 21.48
N ILE A 135 2.35 -5.45 21.27
CA ILE A 135 0.94 -5.72 21.01
C ILE A 135 0.31 -6.24 22.31
N ALA A 136 -0.76 -5.58 22.76
CA ALA A 136 -1.46 -5.91 24.00
C ALA A 136 -2.47 -7.06 23.86
N PHE A 137 -2.68 -7.57 22.65
CA PHE A 137 -3.65 -8.61 22.30
C PHE A 137 -2.97 -9.96 22.09
N SER A 138 -3.72 -11.06 22.25
CA SER A 138 -3.20 -12.40 22.01
C SER A 138 -3.13 -12.73 20.52
N ALA A 139 -2.29 -13.70 20.13
CA ALA A 139 -2.24 -14.19 18.74
C ALA A 139 -3.61 -14.71 18.26
N ALA A 140 -4.40 -15.30 19.17
CA ALA A 140 -5.76 -15.73 18.88
C ALA A 140 -6.69 -14.54 18.56
N ASP A 141 -6.58 -13.42 19.28
CA ASP A 141 -7.36 -12.21 19.00
C ASP A 141 -7.01 -11.65 17.60
N LEU A 142 -5.72 -11.59 17.27
CA LEU A 142 -5.24 -11.15 15.94
C LEU A 142 -5.79 -12.04 14.82
N THR A 143 -5.79 -13.36 15.04
CA THR A 143 -6.29 -14.34 14.08
C THR A 143 -7.80 -14.21 13.88
N VAL A 144 -8.57 -14.25 14.96
CA VAL A 144 -10.04 -14.24 14.92
C VAL A 144 -10.58 -12.89 14.48
N SER A 145 -10.01 -11.81 15.00
CA SER A 145 -10.57 -10.47 14.80
C SER A 145 -10.10 -9.78 13.52
N LEU A 146 -8.83 -9.97 13.14
CA LEU A 146 -8.26 -9.27 11.98
C LEU A 146 -8.03 -10.21 10.80
N GLY A 147 -7.94 -11.52 11.01
CA GLY A 147 -7.54 -12.48 9.99
C GLY A 147 -6.04 -12.55 9.78
N ILE A 148 -5.23 -12.20 10.78
CA ILE A 148 -3.78 -12.42 10.69
C ILE A 148 -3.50 -13.94 10.78
N PRO A 149 -2.72 -14.54 9.86
CA PRO A 149 -2.42 -15.97 9.93
C PRO A 149 -1.78 -16.37 11.26
N PRO A 150 -2.09 -17.55 11.84
CA PRO A 150 -1.62 -17.92 13.19
C PRO A 150 -0.11 -17.79 13.39
N ALA A 151 0.70 -18.29 12.45
CA ALA A 151 2.16 -18.19 12.52
C ALA A 151 2.65 -16.73 12.49
N THR A 152 2.01 -15.89 11.68
CA THR A 152 2.28 -14.44 11.61
C THR A 152 1.89 -13.75 12.91
N ALA A 153 0.76 -14.13 13.50
CA ALA A 153 0.27 -13.57 14.76
C ALA A 153 1.19 -13.93 15.94
N ASP A 154 1.62 -15.20 16.03
CA ASP A 154 2.57 -15.69 17.03
C ASP A 154 3.91 -14.93 16.94
N GLN A 155 4.43 -14.76 15.72
CA GLN A 155 5.65 -13.98 15.50
C GLN A 155 5.47 -12.52 15.90
N ALA A 156 4.34 -11.90 15.55
CA ALA A 156 4.07 -10.49 15.83
C ALA A 156 4.02 -10.19 17.33
N ILE A 157 3.32 -11.01 18.13
CA ILE A 157 3.17 -10.78 19.58
C ILE A 157 4.48 -11.00 20.34
N ALA A 158 5.43 -11.74 19.78
CA ALA A 158 6.76 -11.96 20.35
C ALA A 158 7.70 -10.77 20.15
N LEU A 159 7.38 -9.81 19.27
CA LEU A 159 8.22 -8.65 18.99
C LEU A 159 8.07 -7.57 20.07
N THR A 160 9.22 -7.11 20.57
CA THR A 160 9.32 -6.10 21.64
C THR A 160 9.99 -4.79 21.17
N SER A 161 10.44 -4.72 19.91
CA SER A 161 11.12 -3.56 19.31
C SER A 161 10.36 -3.02 18.10
N LYS A 162 10.14 -1.70 18.05
CA LYS A 162 9.45 -1.04 16.93
C LYS A 162 10.18 -1.22 15.60
N ASP A 163 11.51 -1.23 15.62
CA ASP A 163 12.32 -1.47 14.42
C ASP A 163 12.16 -2.90 13.90
N ALA A 164 12.10 -3.87 14.81
CA ALA A 164 11.85 -5.27 14.45
C ALA A 164 10.42 -5.47 13.91
N MET A 165 9.42 -4.82 14.52
CA MET A 165 8.05 -4.81 14.02
C MET A 165 7.97 -4.18 12.62
N GLN A 166 8.67 -3.07 12.39
CA GLN A 166 8.71 -2.42 11.08
C GLN A 166 9.38 -3.29 10.02
N ALA A 167 10.48 -3.97 10.35
CA ALA A 167 11.14 -4.90 9.43
C ALA A 167 10.23 -6.10 9.10
N PHE A 168 9.54 -6.65 10.09
CA PHE A 168 8.60 -7.75 9.90
C PHE A 168 7.38 -7.34 9.06
N ALA A 169 6.78 -6.18 9.35
CA ALA A 169 5.67 -5.66 8.57
C ALA A 169 5.99 -5.50 7.07
N GLN A 170 7.24 -5.22 6.71
CA GLN A 170 7.69 -5.10 5.31
C GLN A 170 7.81 -6.43 4.54
N THR A 171 7.71 -7.57 5.23
CA THR A 171 7.71 -8.90 4.61
C THR A 171 6.31 -9.47 4.40
N LEU A 172 5.27 -8.77 4.89
CA LEU A 172 3.89 -9.24 4.89
C LEU A 172 3.07 -8.58 3.77
N PRO A 173 1.87 -9.12 3.44
CA PRO A 173 0.87 -8.38 2.70
C PRO A 173 0.62 -7.01 3.33
N GLU A 174 0.40 -6.00 2.50
CA GLU A 174 0.43 -4.59 2.92
C GLU A 174 -0.56 -4.29 4.05
N TRP A 175 -1.78 -4.80 3.95
CA TRP A 175 -2.81 -4.64 4.98
C TRP A 175 -2.43 -5.33 6.31
N GLN A 176 -1.78 -6.51 6.26
CA GLN A 176 -1.35 -7.24 7.46
C GLN A 176 -0.23 -6.48 8.18
N GLY A 177 0.81 -6.08 7.44
CA GLY A 177 1.92 -5.30 8.00
C GLY A 177 1.44 -4.00 8.63
N LEU A 178 0.51 -3.31 7.97
CA LEU A 178 -0.14 -2.13 8.49
C LEU A 178 -0.94 -2.38 9.78
N ALA A 179 -1.77 -3.43 9.81
CA ALA A 179 -2.54 -3.78 10.99
C ALA A 179 -1.64 -4.06 12.20
N LEU A 180 -0.53 -4.79 12.01
CA LEU A 180 0.44 -5.06 13.07
C LEU A 180 1.16 -3.79 13.56
N LEU A 181 1.48 -2.86 12.67
CA LEU A 181 2.05 -1.57 13.04
C LEU A 181 1.07 -0.72 13.86
N LEU A 182 -0.21 -0.71 13.50
CA LEU A 182 -1.26 -0.01 14.25
C LEU A 182 -1.44 -0.61 15.66
N LEU A 183 -1.45 -1.94 15.76
CA LEU A 183 -1.50 -2.63 17.05
C LEU A 183 -0.27 -2.31 17.91
N ALA A 184 0.93 -2.26 17.32
CA ALA A 184 2.17 -1.93 18.02
C ALA A 184 2.25 -0.47 18.50
N ASP A 185 1.48 0.43 17.87
CA ASP A 185 1.28 1.81 18.32
C ASP A 185 0.11 1.97 19.31
N GLY A 186 -0.57 0.87 19.67
CA GLY A 186 -1.60 0.82 20.69
C GLY A 186 -3.02 1.06 20.20
N GLU A 187 -3.28 1.03 18.88
CA GLU A 187 -4.66 1.06 18.38
C GLU A 187 -5.43 -0.21 18.76
N SER A 188 -6.73 -0.05 19.03
CA SER A 188 -7.59 -1.20 19.32
C SER A 188 -7.97 -1.96 18.05
N ILE A 189 -8.22 -3.26 18.19
CA ILE A 189 -8.71 -4.12 17.09
C ILE A 189 -9.94 -3.51 16.41
N THR A 190 -10.89 -2.96 17.16
CA THR A 190 -12.11 -2.34 16.60
C THR A 190 -11.80 -1.12 15.73
N GLN A 191 -10.86 -0.27 16.14
CA GLN A 191 -10.45 0.89 15.33
C GLN A 191 -9.78 0.44 14.04
N ILE A 192 -8.93 -0.59 14.11
CA ILE A 192 -8.25 -1.15 12.93
C ILE A 192 -9.26 -1.79 11.99
N GLN A 193 -10.25 -2.53 12.50
CA GLN A 193 -11.32 -3.09 11.67
C GLN A 193 -12.11 -2.00 10.94
N GLN A 194 -12.44 -0.89 11.62
CA GLN A 194 -13.12 0.23 11.00
C GLN A 194 -12.26 0.92 9.93
N GLU A 195 -10.98 1.17 10.24
CA GLU A 195 -10.06 1.86 9.34
C GLU A 195 -9.72 1.04 8.09
N LEU A 196 -9.51 -0.27 8.27
CA LEU A 196 -9.20 -1.20 7.19
C LEU A 196 -10.47 -1.80 6.57
N GLU A 197 -11.66 -1.35 6.99
CA GLU A 197 -12.94 -1.90 6.57
C GLU A 197 -12.99 -3.45 6.65
N ILE A 198 -12.27 -4.03 7.61
CA ILE A 198 -12.21 -5.48 7.82
C ILE A 198 -13.54 -5.88 8.46
N MET A 199 -14.41 -6.49 7.67
CA MET A 199 -15.62 -7.13 8.15
C MET A 199 -15.33 -8.59 8.44
N ASN A 200 -15.32 -8.97 9.71
CA ASN A 200 -15.24 -10.38 10.10
C ASN A 200 -16.57 -10.85 10.69
N ARG A 201 -16.86 -12.14 10.53
CA ARG A 201 -17.97 -12.78 11.24
C ARG A 201 -17.47 -13.26 12.60
N PRO A 202 -18.25 -13.09 13.70
CA PRO A 202 -17.91 -13.69 14.97
C PRO A 202 -17.71 -15.21 14.82
N MET A 203 -16.56 -15.71 15.26
CA MET A 203 -16.22 -17.14 15.28
C MET A 203 -15.28 -17.44 16.44
N SER A 204 -15.17 -18.71 16.80
CA SER A 204 -14.22 -19.16 17.83
C SER A 204 -12.77 -19.20 17.31
N PRO A 205 -11.76 -19.13 18.21
CA PRO A 205 -10.37 -19.32 17.84
C PRO A 205 -10.08 -20.61 17.08
N GLU A 206 -10.70 -21.72 17.49
CA GLU A 206 -10.52 -23.03 16.85
C GLU A 206 -11.07 -23.03 15.41
N GLU A 207 -12.25 -22.45 15.19
CA GLU A 207 -12.82 -22.29 13.84
C GLU A 207 -11.95 -21.39 12.97
N ALA A 208 -11.41 -20.30 13.51
CA ALA A 208 -10.53 -19.39 12.76
C ALA A 208 -9.24 -20.08 12.32
N VAL A 209 -8.58 -20.82 13.23
CA VAL A 209 -7.37 -21.59 12.89
C VAL A 209 -7.67 -22.67 11.85
N THR A 210 -8.77 -23.41 12.02
CA THR A 210 -9.18 -24.47 11.08
C THR A 210 -9.35 -23.91 9.67
N ARG A 211 -9.92 -22.71 9.53
CA ARG A 211 -10.10 -22.04 8.25
C ARG A 211 -8.80 -21.68 7.53
N PHE A 212 -7.70 -21.45 8.24
CA PHE A 212 -6.37 -21.23 7.64
C PHE A 212 -5.70 -22.53 7.22
N VAL A 213 -5.96 -23.63 7.93
CA VAL A 213 -5.38 -24.95 7.62
C VAL A 213 -6.14 -25.62 6.47
N GLU A 214 -7.46 -25.53 6.49
CA GLU A 214 -8.37 -26.13 5.51
C GLU A 214 -9.23 -25.03 4.87
N PRO A 215 -8.67 -24.19 3.98
CA PRO A 215 -9.41 -23.12 3.34
C PRO A 215 -10.48 -23.70 2.40
N ALA A 216 -11.65 -23.09 2.42
CA ALA A 216 -12.71 -23.43 1.47
C ALA A 216 -12.26 -23.10 0.03
N PRO A 217 -12.70 -23.87 -0.98
CA PRO A 217 -12.46 -23.53 -2.37
C PRO A 217 -13.03 -22.14 -2.69
N VAL A 218 -12.25 -21.31 -3.37
CA VAL A 218 -12.64 -19.96 -3.77
C VAL A 218 -12.88 -19.95 -5.28
N SER A 219 -14.04 -19.48 -5.71
CA SER A 219 -14.32 -19.32 -7.14
C SER A 219 -13.56 -18.14 -7.75
N ASP A 220 -13.34 -18.18 -9.06
CA ASP A 220 -12.71 -17.07 -9.78
C ASP A 220 -13.50 -15.76 -9.65
N GLN A 221 -14.83 -15.83 -9.52
CA GLN A 221 -15.69 -14.67 -9.29
C GLN A 221 -15.47 -14.07 -7.90
N GLU A 222 -15.51 -14.89 -6.84
CA GLU A 222 -15.29 -14.43 -5.46
C GLU A 222 -13.90 -13.80 -5.31
N LEU A 223 -12.88 -14.41 -5.93
CA LEU A 223 -11.54 -13.86 -5.93
C LEU A 223 -11.47 -12.54 -6.70
N LEU A 224 -12.13 -12.43 -7.86
CA LEU A 224 -12.16 -11.19 -8.64
C LEU A 224 -12.85 -10.04 -7.88
N ASP A 225 -13.96 -10.34 -7.20
CA ASP A 225 -14.72 -9.38 -6.40
C ASP A 225 -13.93 -8.92 -5.16
N SER A 226 -13.10 -9.80 -4.58
CA SER A 226 -12.28 -9.47 -3.42
C SER A 226 -11.27 -8.33 -3.68
N PHE A 227 -10.83 -8.14 -4.93
CA PHE A 227 -9.92 -7.05 -5.31
C PHE A 227 -10.60 -5.67 -5.32
N ASP A 228 -11.94 -5.63 -5.32
CA ASP A 228 -12.69 -4.38 -5.23
C ASP A 228 -12.81 -3.88 -3.77
N HIS A 229 -12.45 -4.72 -2.78
CA HIS A 229 -12.42 -4.32 -1.37
C HIS A 229 -11.42 -3.17 -1.14
N PRO A 230 -11.78 -2.09 -0.39
CA PRO A 230 -10.89 -0.94 -0.19
C PRO A 230 -9.50 -1.29 0.36
N SER A 231 -9.42 -2.18 1.37
CA SER A 231 -8.11 -2.68 1.85
C SER A 231 -7.35 -3.58 0.88
N ALA A 232 -8.00 -4.27 -0.05
CA ALA A 232 -7.29 -4.99 -1.11
C ALA A 232 -6.58 -4.00 -2.05
N GLN A 233 -7.16 -2.82 -2.26
CA GLN A 233 -6.58 -1.75 -3.06
C GLN A 233 -5.33 -1.14 -2.43
N MET A 234 -4.98 -1.47 -1.18
CA MET A 234 -3.66 -1.17 -0.62
C MET A 234 -2.62 -1.93 -1.44
N GLY A 235 -2.66 -3.26 -1.44
CA GLY A 235 -1.68 -4.09 -2.14
C GLY A 235 -1.90 -4.27 -3.65
N PHE A 236 -3.11 -4.05 -4.18
CA PHE A 236 -3.47 -4.37 -5.57
C PHE A 236 -4.06 -3.20 -6.36
N ALA A 237 -3.73 -3.13 -7.65
CA ALA A 237 -4.27 -2.17 -8.61
C ALA A 237 -5.08 -2.94 -9.66
N LYS A 238 -6.39 -2.69 -9.74
CA LYS A 238 -7.22 -3.21 -10.82
C LYS A 238 -7.20 -2.18 -11.95
N LEU A 239 -6.55 -2.53 -13.06
CA LEU A 239 -6.25 -1.63 -14.16
C LEU A 239 -7.17 -1.94 -15.33
N ALA A 240 -7.96 -0.94 -15.73
CA ALA A 240 -8.86 -1.00 -16.86
C ALA A 240 -8.28 -0.18 -18.02
N GLY A 241 -7.79 -0.86 -19.05
CA GLY A 241 -7.29 -0.24 -20.27
C GLY A 241 -5.84 0.27 -20.20
N ALA A 242 -5.30 0.59 -21.38
CA ALA A 242 -3.90 0.90 -21.59
C ALA A 242 -3.44 2.21 -20.90
N ASP A 243 -4.29 3.23 -20.83
CA ASP A 243 -3.93 4.53 -20.26
C ASP A 243 -3.74 4.49 -18.73
N GLU A 244 -4.56 3.70 -18.02
CA GLU A 244 -4.40 3.50 -16.58
C GLU A 244 -3.15 2.68 -16.27
N LEU A 245 -2.93 1.61 -17.03
CA LEU A 245 -1.72 0.79 -16.96
C LEU A 245 -0.44 1.60 -17.15
N ARG A 246 -0.43 2.51 -18.15
CA ARG A 246 0.73 3.37 -18.42
C ARG A 246 1.02 4.31 -17.26
N ARG A 247 0.00 4.95 -16.70
CA ARG A 247 0.14 5.87 -15.56
C ARG A 247 0.76 5.18 -14.35
N VAL A 248 0.25 4.01 -13.99
CA VAL A 248 0.71 3.26 -12.82
C VAL A 248 2.15 2.75 -13.00
N ILE A 249 2.49 2.18 -14.16
CA ILE A 249 3.80 1.53 -14.38
C ILE A 249 4.91 2.53 -14.71
N THR A 250 4.65 3.55 -15.54
CA THR A 250 5.70 4.47 -16.01
C THR A 250 5.82 5.73 -15.18
N GLY A 251 4.71 6.23 -14.63
CA GLY A 251 4.72 7.41 -13.78
C GLY A 251 5.12 7.14 -12.33
N GLY A 252 5.15 5.86 -11.92
CA GLY A 252 5.07 5.49 -10.49
C GLY A 252 3.83 6.11 -9.82
N ASP A 253 2.87 6.56 -10.64
CA ASP A 253 1.72 7.34 -10.25
C ASP A 253 0.65 6.35 -9.84
N PHE A 254 0.91 5.67 -8.73
CA PHE A 254 -0.13 5.08 -7.92
C PHE A 254 -0.91 6.26 -7.31
N SER A 255 -1.63 7.05 -8.10
CA SER A 255 -2.33 8.26 -7.60
C SER A 255 -3.30 7.92 -6.48
N ALA A 256 -3.86 6.69 -6.52
CA ALA A 256 -4.68 6.12 -5.46
C ALA A 256 -3.91 5.94 -4.12
N TRP A 257 -2.58 5.95 -4.12
CA TRP A 257 -1.71 5.78 -2.95
C TRP A 257 -1.41 7.08 -2.23
N ARG A 258 -1.72 8.22 -2.85
CA ARG A 258 -1.86 9.47 -2.11
C ARG A 258 -3.06 9.48 -1.18
N VAL A 259 -3.83 8.39 -1.09
CA VAL A 259 -4.98 8.25 -0.18
C VAL A 259 -4.59 7.52 1.11
N PHE A 260 -3.48 6.78 1.16
CA PHE A 260 -3.12 5.95 2.32
C PHE A 260 -1.92 6.51 3.11
N LEU A 261 -2.16 6.88 4.37
CA LEU A 261 -1.14 7.36 5.31
C LEU A 261 -0.60 6.21 6.15
N HIS A 262 0.72 6.06 6.19
CA HIS A 262 1.38 5.17 7.16
C HIS A 262 1.01 5.56 8.61
N PRO A 263 0.89 4.64 9.59
CA PRO A 263 0.47 4.93 10.97
C PRO A 263 1.21 6.10 11.64
N GLN A 264 2.54 6.12 11.58
CA GLN A 264 3.35 7.25 12.09
C GLN A 264 3.00 8.58 11.39
N GLN A 265 2.66 8.53 10.10
CA GLN A 265 2.22 9.70 9.33
C GLN A 265 0.82 10.17 9.73
N ARG A 266 -0.08 9.25 10.09
CA ARG A 266 -1.43 9.57 10.60
C ARG A 266 -1.36 10.36 11.90
N THR A 267 -0.46 10.02 12.82
CA THR A 267 -0.25 10.81 14.04
C THR A 267 0.06 12.27 13.71
N TRP A 268 0.93 12.51 12.73
CA TRP A 268 1.29 13.86 12.29
C TRP A 268 0.16 14.58 11.54
N VAL A 269 -0.65 13.84 10.77
CA VAL A 269 -1.80 14.39 10.05
C VAL A 269 -2.96 14.73 10.97
N ARG A 270 -3.39 13.79 11.83
CA ARG A 270 -4.57 13.92 12.71
C ARG A 270 -4.31 14.73 13.97
N GLY A 271 -3.05 14.88 14.40
CA GLY A 271 -2.71 15.61 15.61
C GLY A 271 -3.14 17.09 15.53
N ASP A 272 -3.79 17.55 16.59
CA ASP A 272 -4.10 18.97 16.80
C ASP A 272 -2.86 19.67 17.39
N TRP A 273 -1.98 20.14 16.51
CA TRP A 273 -0.75 20.83 16.89
C TRP A 273 -1.02 22.33 17.09
N ASN A 274 -0.95 22.78 18.35
CA ASN A 274 -0.96 24.21 18.66
C ASN A 274 0.47 24.75 18.55
N GLY A 275 0.73 25.57 17.54
CA GLY A 275 2.03 26.18 17.30
C GLY A 275 2.95 25.39 16.35
N PRO A 276 4.24 25.74 16.29
CA PRO A 276 5.15 25.17 15.30
C PRO A 276 5.44 23.69 15.55
N TYR A 277 5.37 22.88 14.49
CA TYR A 277 5.69 21.45 14.51
C TYR A 277 6.70 21.11 13.43
N ARG A 278 7.65 20.21 13.73
CA ARG A 278 8.71 19.79 12.80
C ARG A 278 8.73 18.29 12.61
N ILE A 279 8.64 17.86 11.36
CA ILE A 279 8.80 16.45 10.94
C ILE A 279 10.14 16.31 10.25
N SER A 280 10.97 15.39 10.74
CA SER A 280 12.26 15.03 10.13
C SER A 280 12.26 13.57 9.70
N GLY A 281 12.89 13.27 8.58
CA GLY A 281 13.05 11.90 8.07
C GLY A 281 13.87 11.87 6.80
N GLY A 282 14.52 10.75 6.50
CA GLY A 282 15.34 10.55 5.31
C GLY A 282 14.57 10.72 3.99
N ALA A 283 15.27 10.69 2.86
CA ALA A 283 14.60 10.67 1.56
C ALA A 283 13.64 9.47 1.46
N GLY A 284 12.47 9.66 0.84
CA GLY A 284 11.49 8.58 0.67
C GLY A 284 10.55 8.28 1.85
N THR A 285 10.69 8.93 3.01
CA THR A 285 9.84 8.65 4.20
C THR A 285 8.42 9.23 4.14
N GLY A 286 7.92 9.62 2.97
CA GLY A 286 6.55 10.13 2.77
C GLY A 286 6.20 11.45 3.46
N LYS A 287 7.18 12.32 3.78
CA LYS A 287 6.93 13.66 4.35
C LYS A 287 5.96 14.49 3.52
N THR A 288 6.09 14.42 2.20
CA THR A 288 5.21 15.13 1.27
C THR A 288 3.78 14.61 1.36
N VAL A 289 3.59 13.29 1.54
CA VAL A 289 2.28 12.67 1.72
C VAL A 289 1.61 13.22 2.99
N VAL A 290 2.34 13.29 4.11
CA VAL A 290 1.86 13.90 5.36
C VAL A 290 1.37 15.34 5.14
N VAL A 291 2.16 16.16 4.44
CA VAL A 291 1.79 17.57 4.17
C VAL A 291 0.50 17.66 3.38
N LEU A 292 0.34 16.85 2.34
CA LEU A 292 -0.84 16.87 1.48
C LEU A 292 -2.09 16.43 2.24
N HIS A 293 -2.01 15.32 2.99
CA HIS A 293 -3.13 14.87 3.78
C HIS A 293 -3.48 15.81 4.94
N ARG A 294 -2.49 16.44 5.57
CA ARG A 294 -2.75 17.43 6.61
C ARG A 294 -3.44 18.67 6.03
N ALA A 295 -2.99 19.14 4.87
CA ALA A 295 -3.63 20.25 4.16
C ALA A 295 -5.08 19.92 3.79
N ARG A 296 -5.32 18.72 3.24
CA ARG A 296 -6.68 18.21 2.97
C ARG A 296 -7.52 18.18 4.25
N ARG A 297 -7.03 17.57 5.34
CA ARG A 297 -7.76 17.47 6.61
C ARG A 297 -8.21 18.85 7.10
N LEU A 298 -7.28 19.80 7.16
CA LEU A 298 -7.55 21.16 7.63
C LEU A 298 -8.60 21.86 6.73
N ALA A 299 -8.50 21.68 5.41
CA ALA A 299 -9.41 22.29 4.44
C ALA A 299 -10.83 21.67 4.48
N VAL A 300 -10.94 20.39 4.81
CA VAL A 300 -12.23 19.69 4.99
C VAL A 300 -12.86 20.05 6.34
N GLU A 301 -12.06 20.12 7.41
CA GLU A 301 -12.55 20.48 8.75
C GLU A 301 -13.02 21.93 8.83
N ASP A 302 -12.31 22.85 8.16
CA ASP A 302 -12.68 24.25 8.05
C ASP A 302 -12.47 24.77 6.62
N PRO A 303 -13.49 24.70 5.75
CA PRO A 303 -13.44 25.26 4.40
C PRO A 303 -13.20 26.77 4.36
N GLY A 304 -13.44 27.47 5.47
CA GLY A 304 -13.19 28.89 5.65
C GLY A 304 -11.73 29.23 5.98
N ALA A 305 -10.92 28.25 6.39
CA ALA A 305 -9.56 28.48 6.85
C ALA A 305 -8.62 28.86 5.68
N PRO A 306 -7.78 29.90 5.83
CA PRO A 306 -6.72 30.20 4.87
C PRO A 306 -5.53 29.26 5.12
N ILE A 307 -5.35 28.26 4.25
CA ILE A 307 -4.32 27.21 4.41
C ILE A 307 -3.24 27.40 3.35
N VAL A 308 -2.00 27.58 3.77
CA VAL A 308 -0.85 27.72 2.86
C VAL A 308 -0.04 26.43 2.82
N VAL A 309 0.22 25.94 1.61
CA VAL A 309 1.18 24.86 1.35
C VAL A 309 2.31 25.40 0.49
N THR A 310 3.55 25.32 0.98
CA THR A 310 4.70 25.89 0.28
C THR A 310 5.87 24.93 0.11
N THR A 311 6.71 25.21 -0.88
CA THR A 311 7.85 24.40 -1.28
C THR A 311 8.90 25.26 -2.00
N PHE A 312 10.07 24.70 -2.29
CA PHE A 312 11.19 25.44 -2.86
C PHE A 312 11.05 25.77 -4.35
N THR A 313 10.40 24.92 -5.14
CA THR A 313 10.35 25.09 -6.61
C THR A 313 8.93 25.28 -7.12
N THR A 314 8.79 26.06 -8.20
CA THR A 314 7.51 26.30 -8.86
C THR A 314 6.90 25.01 -9.44
N ASN A 315 7.74 24.15 -10.01
CA ASN A 315 7.30 22.86 -10.55
C ASN A 315 6.75 21.94 -9.45
N LEU A 316 7.40 21.88 -8.28
CA LEU A 316 6.91 21.08 -7.17
C LEU A 316 5.62 21.67 -6.60
N ALA A 317 5.47 23.00 -6.53
CA ALA A 317 4.21 23.62 -6.11
C ALA A 317 3.04 23.23 -7.04
N ALA A 318 3.26 23.26 -8.36
CA ALA A 318 2.26 22.84 -9.34
C ALA A 318 1.94 21.33 -9.28
N GLU A 319 2.91 20.50 -8.89
CA GLU A 319 2.70 19.07 -8.65
C GLU A 319 1.89 18.83 -7.37
N LEU A 320 2.19 19.54 -6.28
CA LEU A 320 1.43 19.47 -5.03
C LEU A 320 -0.03 19.91 -5.21
N SER A 321 -0.31 20.98 -5.97
CA SER A 321 -1.68 21.43 -6.27
C SER A 321 -2.49 20.36 -6.98
N ARG A 322 -1.98 19.87 -8.12
CA ARG A 322 -2.60 18.76 -8.89
C ARG A 322 -2.81 17.50 -8.06
N SER A 323 -2.06 17.36 -6.99
CA SER A 323 -2.12 16.19 -6.14
C SER A 323 -3.10 16.32 -5.00
N LEU A 324 -3.32 17.54 -4.50
CA LEU A 324 -4.45 17.85 -3.63
C LEU A 324 -5.76 17.70 -4.41
N GLU A 325 -5.83 18.25 -5.63
CA GLU A 325 -7.00 18.11 -6.53
C GLU A 325 -7.35 16.64 -6.82
N ARG A 326 -6.32 15.79 -7.02
CA ARG A 326 -6.52 14.35 -7.21
C ARG A 326 -6.89 13.61 -5.93
N LEU A 327 -6.33 14.04 -4.79
CA LEU A 327 -6.60 13.44 -3.49
C LEU A 327 -8.04 13.68 -3.06
N ASP A 328 -8.56 14.87 -3.34
CA ASP A 328 -9.93 15.25 -3.01
C ASP A 328 -10.41 16.35 -3.99
N PRO A 329 -11.27 15.99 -4.97
CA PRO A 329 -11.77 16.93 -5.98
C PRO A 329 -12.64 18.06 -5.44
N ASP A 330 -13.19 17.92 -4.23
CA ASP A 330 -14.11 18.88 -3.62
C ASP A 330 -13.38 19.98 -2.83
N LEU A 331 -12.04 19.95 -2.80
CA LEU A 331 -11.22 20.95 -2.12
C LEU A 331 -11.34 22.34 -2.76
N GLY A 332 -11.56 23.35 -1.93
CA GLY A 332 -11.49 24.76 -2.34
C GLY A 332 -10.05 25.27 -2.45
N PHE A 333 -9.69 25.85 -3.60
CA PHE A 333 -8.40 26.50 -3.82
C PHE A 333 -8.54 28.03 -3.81
N ALA A 334 -7.60 28.69 -3.16
CA ALA A 334 -7.54 30.13 -3.00
C ALA A 334 -6.59 30.77 -4.03
N ASP A 335 -7.07 31.77 -4.76
CA ASP A 335 -6.26 32.52 -5.73
C ASP A 335 -5.26 33.48 -5.06
N ALA A 336 -5.53 33.88 -3.82
CA ALA A 336 -4.75 34.87 -3.08
C ALA A 336 -4.41 34.41 -1.67
N LEU A 337 -3.28 34.91 -1.16
CA LEU A 337 -2.86 34.67 0.22
C LEU A 337 -3.87 35.27 1.20
N GLY A 338 -4.32 34.47 2.17
CA GLY A 338 -5.28 34.89 3.19
C GLY A 338 -6.75 34.73 2.80
N ALA A 339 -7.06 34.35 1.56
CA ALA A 339 -8.40 33.95 1.18
C ALA A 339 -8.74 32.53 1.71
N PRO A 340 -10.03 32.22 1.93
CA PRO A 340 -10.46 30.88 2.34
C PRO A 340 -10.03 29.79 1.36
N GLY A 341 -9.56 28.66 1.89
CA GLY A 341 -9.14 27.50 1.11
C GLY A 341 -7.62 27.34 0.97
N LEU A 342 -7.23 26.44 0.09
CA LEU A 342 -5.83 26.04 -0.11
C LEU A 342 -5.09 26.98 -1.06
N HIS A 343 -4.00 27.58 -0.60
CA HIS A 343 -3.07 28.35 -1.42
C HIS A 343 -1.73 27.63 -1.55
N VAL A 344 -1.46 27.05 -2.73
CA VAL A 344 -0.25 26.27 -3.00
C VAL A 344 0.73 27.07 -3.86
N LYS A 345 1.85 27.52 -3.30
CA LYS A 345 2.86 28.33 -4.00
C LYS A 345 4.29 28.05 -3.54
N GLY A 346 5.25 28.29 -4.44
CA GLY A 346 6.67 28.29 -4.08
C GLY A 346 7.00 29.43 -3.12
N ILE A 347 7.99 29.23 -2.24
CA ILE A 347 8.30 30.16 -1.14
C ILE A 347 8.64 31.57 -1.63
N ASP A 348 9.38 31.72 -2.73
CA ASP A 348 9.74 33.02 -3.29
C ASP A 348 8.52 33.77 -3.86
N ALA A 349 7.59 33.02 -4.47
CA ALA A 349 6.36 33.58 -5.00
C ALA A 349 5.44 34.04 -3.86
N LEU A 350 5.40 33.27 -2.77
CA LEU A 350 4.65 33.63 -1.55
C LEU A 350 5.23 34.90 -0.93
N ALA A 351 6.56 34.97 -0.74
CA ALA A 351 7.23 36.13 -0.20
C ALA A 351 6.98 37.38 -1.06
N ARG A 352 7.06 37.25 -2.38
CA ARG A 352 6.73 38.33 -3.32
C ARG A 352 5.28 38.79 -3.18
N ALA A 353 4.34 37.88 -3.04
CA ALA A 353 2.92 38.22 -2.85
C ALA A 353 2.69 39.02 -1.57
N VAL A 354 3.35 38.65 -0.45
CA VAL A 354 3.30 39.39 0.81
C VAL A 354 3.82 40.82 0.63
N VAL A 355 4.99 40.98 0.03
CA VAL A 355 5.61 42.30 -0.22
C VAL A 355 4.70 43.16 -1.10
N GLN A 356 4.10 42.57 -2.15
CA GLN A 356 3.18 43.28 -3.03
C GLN A 356 1.89 43.71 -2.30
N SER A 357 1.35 42.86 -1.42
CA SER A 357 0.14 43.18 -0.67
C SER A 357 0.34 44.28 0.38
N ALA A 358 1.53 44.36 0.98
CA ALA A 358 1.84 45.35 2.01
C ALA A 358 2.14 46.75 1.45
N GLY A 359 2.44 46.87 0.15
CA GLY A 359 2.58 48.16 -0.52
C GLY A 359 3.60 49.09 0.15
N ALA A 360 3.15 50.29 0.56
CA ALA A 360 3.99 51.29 1.21
C ALA A 360 4.42 50.91 2.64
N ASP A 361 3.66 50.04 3.31
CA ASP A 361 3.87 49.66 4.71
C ASP A 361 4.98 48.60 4.86
N VAL A 362 5.45 48.03 3.74
CA VAL A 362 6.58 47.09 3.71
C VAL A 362 7.80 47.66 4.43
N SER A 363 8.10 48.95 4.21
CA SER A 363 9.31 49.56 4.78
C SER A 363 9.26 49.59 6.31
N GLU A 364 8.09 49.83 6.90
CA GLU A 364 7.90 49.87 8.34
C GLU A 364 7.92 48.45 8.93
N ALA A 365 7.26 47.49 8.27
CA ALA A 365 7.26 46.09 8.67
C ALA A 365 8.67 45.45 8.60
N VAL A 366 9.45 45.75 7.56
CA VAL A 366 10.82 45.26 7.40
C VAL A 366 11.72 45.79 8.51
N ALA A 367 11.66 47.10 8.79
CA ALA A 367 12.45 47.72 9.86
C ALA A 367 12.11 47.14 11.25
N ALA A 368 10.83 46.80 11.50
CA ALA A 368 10.42 46.21 12.77
C ALA A 368 10.94 44.78 12.98
N VAL A 369 11.15 44.01 11.91
CA VAL A 369 11.49 42.56 12.00
C VAL A 369 12.99 42.31 11.80
N LEU A 370 13.63 43.00 10.86
CA LEU A 370 15.04 42.77 10.51
C LEU A 370 16.01 43.78 11.14
N GLY A 371 15.48 44.85 11.76
CA GLY A 371 16.26 46.03 12.17
C GLY A 371 16.62 46.91 10.98
#